data_AF-A0A1I4BRX9-F1
#
_entry.id   AF-A0A1I4BRX9-F1
#
_cell.length_a   1.000
_cell.length_b   1.000
_cell.length_c   1.000
_cell.angle_alpha   90.00
_cell.angle_beta   90.00
_cell.angle_gamma   90.00
#
_symmetry.space_group_name_H-M   'P 1'
#
loop_
_entity.id
_entity.type
_entity.pdbx_description
1 polymer ?
#
loop_
_entity_poly.entity_id
_entity_poly.type
_entity_poly.pdbx_seq_one_letter_code
_entity_poly.pdbx_strand_id
1 'polypeptide(L)'
;MLLGPAIKAGRKWQEATARMEFGTRSIRSSGQGSGSVEVTLPPAFRGLAGLACRVALRDGLRPELVLQPDLAAARAAFGRLWTLLAEAMDFEGGAVPLAECAITLWPTAEAPGAMPRLAWADGLALAGPAPHAASALARSVAALAQLAARRRGIAPGLATDFGAASGHALGGIVVHPALQSACDIGTALLAAGGFAPDAALSLAAEDAVSGGFRDAALPRLALLAEQHLDWTDDPARHAAVVMAWRRGVALELSGA
;
A
#
# COMPACT_ATOMS: atom_id res chain seq x y z
N MET A 1 -12.20 -75.00 53.18
CA MET A 1 -12.60 -74.47 51.85
C MET A 1 -12.52 -72.95 51.93
N LEU A 2 -12.01 -72.17 51.00
CA LEU A 2 -11.25 -72.33 49.75
C LEU A 2 -10.96 -70.86 49.33
N LEU A 3 -9.76 -70.61 48.81
CA LEU A 3 -9.39 -69.51 47.89
C LEU A 3 -9.13 -68.08 48.42
N GLY A 4 -7.96 -67.56 48.03
CA GLY A 4 -7.55 -66.16 48.11
C GLY A 4 -7.97 -65.32 46.88
N PRO A 5 -7.05 -64.62 46.20
CA PRO A 5 -6.92 -63.16 46.22
C PRO A 5 -7.35 -62.44 44.91
N ALA A 6 -7.55 -61.13 44.97
CA ALA A 6 -7.55 -60.22 43.79
C ALA A 6 -6.88 -58.88 44.21
N ILE A 7 -5.58 -58.69 44.01
CA ILE A 7 -4.88 -58.23 42.80
C ILE A 7 -5.22 -56.78 42.39
N LYS A 8 -4.33 -55.88 42.85
CA LYS A 8 -3.64 -54.77 42.15
C LYS A 8 -4.26 -54.17 40.87
N ALA A 9 -4.47 -52.86 40.90
CA ALA A 9 -3.87 -51.83 40.02
C ALA A 9 -4.28 -50.44 40.59
N GLY A 10 -3.38 -49.52 40.92
CA GLY A 10 -2.61 -48.71 39.96
C GLY A 10 -3.48 -47.53 39.48
N ARG A 11 -3.08 -46.26 39.40
CA ARG A 11 -1.80 -45.55 39.46
C ARG A 11 -2.13 -44.07 39.69
N LYS A 12 -1.17 -43.38 40.31
CA LYS A 12 -0.77 -41.98 40.07
C LYS A 12 -1.49 -41.29 38.90
N TRP A 13 -2.29 -40.27 39.21
CA TRP A 13 -2.61 -39.14 38.32
C TRP A 13 -1.83 -37.87 38.75
N GLN A 14 -0.57 -38.07 39.12
CA GLN A 14 0.44 -37.01 39.06
C GLN A 14 1.30 -37.35 37.85
N GLU A 15 1.37 -36.39 36.90
CA GLU A 15 1.95 -36.39 35.53
C GLU A 15 0.83 -36.28 34.48
N ALA A 16 0.80 -35.33 33.55
CA ALA A 16 1.89 -34.53 32.98
C ALA A 16 1.37 -33.18 32.47
N THR A 17 1.74 -32.09 33.15
CA THR A 17 2.10 -30.87 32.41
C THR A 17 3.57 -31.05 32.09
N ALA A 18 3.87 -31.78 31.01
CA ALA A 18 5.22 -31.91 30.50
C ALA A 18 5.67 -30.50 30.08
N ARG A 19 6.30 -29.79 31.02
CA ARG A 19 7.13 -28.64 30.73
C ARG A 19 8.27 -29.20 29.90
N MET A 20 8.16 -29.09 28.58
CA MET A 20 9.24 -29.46 27.67
C MET A 20 10.43 -28.53 27.97
N GLU A 21 11.32 -28.97 28.85
CA GLU A 21 12.61 -28.35 29.08
C GLU A 21 13.53 -28.73 27.93
N PHE A 22 13.75 -27.79 27.01
CA PHE A 22 14.71 -27.96 25.90
C PHE A 22 16.19 -27.83 26.33
N GLY A 23 16.46 -27.88 27.64
CA GLY A 23 17.76 -27.65 28.26
C GLY A 23 18.23 -26.20 28.19
N THR A 24 19.33 -25.90 28.90
CA THR A 24 20.02 -24.61 28.83
C THR A 24 20.93 -24.61 27.60
N ARG A 25 20.53 -23.95 26.51
CA ARG A 25 21.44 -23.72 25.37
C ARG A 25 22.10 -22.36 25.53
N SER A 26 23.42 -22.36 25.71
CA SER A 26 24.21 -21.13 25.69
C SER A 26 24.14 -20.51 24.29
N ILE A 27 23.64 -19.27 24.17
CA ILE A 27 23.87 -18.48 22.97
C ILE A 27 25.37 -18.16 22.94
N ARG A 28 26.11 -18.84 22.06
CA ARG A 28 27.52 -18.53 21.82
C ARG A 28 27.54 -17.44 20.75
N SER A 29 27.86 -16.21 21.14
CA SER A 29 28.32 -15.21 20.18
C SER A 29 29.63 -15.75 19.60
N SER A 30 29.63 -16.14 18.32
CA SER A 30 30.88 -16.30 17.57
C SER A 30 31.44 -14.90 17.39
N GLY A 31 32.33 -14.50 18.29
CA GLY A 31 32.94 -13.18 18.27
C GLY A 31 33.34 -12.76 16.85
N GLN A 32 33.08 -11.50 16.53
CA GLN A 32 33.54 -10.78 15.33
C GLN A 32 32.85 -11.10 13.98
N GLY A 33 31.90 -12.03 13.89
CA GLY A 33 31.18 -12.33 12.64
C GLY A 33 29.68 -12.56 12.86
N SER A 34 28.85 -11.81 12.13
CA SER A 34 27.39 -11.92 12.09
C SER A 34 26.91 -13.39 12.00
N GLY A 35 26.35 -13.92 13.08
CA GLY A 35 25.60 -15.17 13.01
C GLY A 35 24.29 -14.95 12.26
N SER A 36 24.02 -15.75 11.21
CA SER A 36 22.73 -15.72 10.54
C SER A 36 21.66 -16.37 11.42
N VAL A 37 20.52 -15.70 11.57
CA VAL A 37 19.34 -16.25 12.23
C VAL A 37 18.30 -16.48 11.15
N GLU A 38 18.00 -17.74 10.86
CA GLU A 38 16.89 -18.10 9.97
C GLU A 38 15.60 -18.20 10.78
N VAL A 39 14.58 -17.45 10.35
CA VAL A 39 13.26 -17.45 10.98
C VAL A 39 12.23 -17.84 9.94
N THR A 40 11.51 -18.92 10.21
CA THR A 40 10.36 -19.31 9.38
C THR A 40 9.19 -18.39 9.66
N LEU A 41 8.88 -17.53 8.70
CA LEU A 41 7.74 -16.62 8.78
C LEU A 41 6.42 -17.35 8.50
N PRO A 42 5.31 -16.98 9.17
CA PRO A 42 3.99 -17.45 8.79
C PRO A 42 3.67 -17.08 7.33
N PRO A 43 2.77 -17.82 6.64
CA PRO A 43 2.43 -17.55 5.24
C PRO A 43 2.04 -16.09 4.95
N ALA A 44 1.31 -15.45 5.88
CA ALA A 44 0.90 -14.06 5.78
C ALA A 44 2.07 -13.05 5.77
N PHE A 45 3.29 -13.46 6.15
CA PHE A 45 4.48 -12.61 6.20
C PHE A 45 5.52 -12.98 5.14
N ARG A 46 5.22 -13.90 4.21
CA ARG A 46 6.16 -14.33 3.17
C ARG A 46 6.70 -13.20 2.31
N GLY A 47 5.93 -12.14 2.08
CA GLY A 47 6.41 -10.99 1.31
C GLY A 47 7.48 -10.15 2.02
N LEU A 48 7.81 -10.46 3.29
CA LEU A 48 8.96 -9.89 3.99
C LEU A 48 10.23 -10.75 3.86
N ALA A 49 10.15 -11.90 3.20
CA ALA A 49 11.31 -12.77 3.00
C ALA A 49 12.41 -12.05 2.21
N GLY A 50 13.65 -12.20 2.67
CA GLY A 50 14.82 -11.55 2.05
C GLY A 50 15.05 -10.10 2.48
N LEU A 51 14.13 -9.49 3.25
CA LEU A 51 14.37 -8.16 3.82
C LEU A 51 15.37 -8.24 4.97
N ALA A 52 16.32 -7.29 4.97
CA ALA A 52 17.19 -7.09 6.11
C ALA A 52 16.34 -6.77 7.35
N CYS A 53 16.64 -7.42 8.46
CA CYS A 53 15.94 -7.22 9.73
C CYS A 53 16.94 -6.88 10.81
N ARG A 54 16.62 -5.87 11.63
CA ARG A 54 17.29 -5.67 12.90
C ARG A 54 16.72 -6.66 13.91
N VAL A 55 17.59 -7.41 14.55
CA VAL A 55 17.25 -8.30 15.66
C VAL A 55 17.58 -7.60 16.97
N ALA A 56 16.61 -7.46 17.86
CA ALA A 56 16.80 -6.90 19.19
C ALA A 56 16.22 -7.84 20.26
N LEU A 57 16.94 -7.99 21.37
CA LEU A 57 16.41 -8.64 22.56
C LEU A 57 15.79 -7.57 23.45
N ARG A 58 14.47 -7.65 23.67
CA ARG A 58 13.79 -6.83 24.66
C ARG A 58 13.78 -7.57 25.97
N ASP A 59 14.45 -6.99 26.94
CA ASP A 59 14.44 -7.49 28.31
C ASP A 59 13.16 -7.04 29.02
N GLY A 60 12.60 -7.93 29.83
CA GLY A 60 11.30 -7.77 30.49
C GLY A 60 10.92 -9.03 31.27
N LEU A 61 9.74 -9.03 31.89
CA LEU A 61 9.25 -10.20 32.66
C LEU A 61 9.18 -11.49 31.81
N ARG A 62 9.09 -11.34 30.49
CA ARG A 62 9.31 -12.38 29.49
C ARG A 62 10.26 -11.81 28.43
N PRO A 63 11.50 -12.33 28.31
CA PRO A 63 12.41 -11.88 27.26
C PRO A 63 11.83 -12.16 25.87
N GLU A 64 11.88 -11.16 24.99
CA GLU A 64 11.33 -11.24 23.64
C GLU A 64 12.40 -10.93 22.59
N LEU A 65 12.50 -11.77 21.57
CA LEU A 65 13.29 -11.48 20.38
C LEU A 65 12.41 -10.74 19.38
N VAL A 66 12.74 -9.48 19.11
CA VAL A 66 12.01 -8.60 18.21
C VAL A 66 12.74 -8.49 16.89
N LEU A 67 12.03 -8.80 15.81
CA LEU A 67 12.47 -8.60 14.44
C LEU A 67 11.86 -7.31 13.91
N GLN A 68 12.71 -6.37 13.51
CA GLN A 68 12.30 -5.12 12.89
C GLN A 68 12.76 -5.12 11.43
N PRO A 69 11.85 -5.34 10.46
CA PRO A 69 12.22 -5.28 9.05
C PRO A 69 12.66 -3.87 8.68
N ASP A 70 13.70 -3.78 7.85
CA ASP A 70 14.12 -2.51 7.27
C ASP A 70 13.13 -2.09 6.18
N LEU A 71 12.43 -0.99 6.43
CA LEU A 71 11.43 -0.40 5.55
C LEU A 71 11.91 0.90 4.90
N ALA A 72 13.22 1.21 4.99
CA ALA A 72 13.80 2.41 4.41
C ALA A 72 13.59 2.46 2.90
N ALA A 73 13.74 1.34 2.20
CA ALA A 73 13.53 1.24 0.75
C ALA A 73 12.09 1.60 0.35
N ALA A 74 11.10 1.09 1.09
CA ALA A 74 9.69 1.40 0.86
C ALA A 74 9.37 2.87 1.12
N ARG A 75 9.93 3.44 2.20
CA ARG A 75 9.79 4.87 2.51
C ARG A 75 10.40 5.74 1.42
N ALA A 76 11.56 5.35 0.88
CA ALA A 76 12.20 6.04 -0.23
C ALA A 76 11.34 5.99 -1.50
N ALA A 77 10.70 4.84 -1.79
CA ALA A 77 9.75 4.72 -2.90
C ALA A 77 8.57 5.70 -2.78
N PHE A 78 7.94 5.77 -1.61
CA PHE A 78 6.89 6.77 -1.36
C PHE A 78 7.41 8.20 -1.47
N GLY A 79 8.63 8.49 -1.00
CA GLY A 79 9.25 9.81 -1.12
C GLY A 79 9.42 10.26 -2.57
N ARG A 80 9.77 9.35 -3.47
CA ARG A 80 9.91 9.65 -4.91
C ARG A 80 8.56 9.98 -5.55
N LEU A 81 7.54 9.16 -5.29
CA LEU A 81 6.18 9.43 -5.76
C LEU A 81 5.62 10.74 -5.19
N TRP A 82 5.91 11.03 -3.92
CA TRP A 82 5.52 12.29 -3.29
C TRP A 82 6.18 13.51 -3.94
N THR A 83 7.47 13.40 -4.29
CA THR A 83 8.20 14.46 -4.99
C THR A 83 7.61 14.72 -6.37
N LEU A 84 7.27 13.64 -7.11
CA LEU A 84 6.58 13.73 -8.40
C LEU A 84 5.23 14.45 -8.28
N LEU A 85 4.44 14.13 -7.26
CA LEU A 85 3.15 14.79 -7.00
C LEU A 85 3.33 16.26 -6.60
N ALA A 86 4.32 16.56 -5.75
CA ALA A 86 4.62 17.93 -5.33
C ALA A 86 4.95 18.84 -6.51
N GLU A 87 5.72 18.32 -7.45
CA GLU A 87 6.06 19.02 -8.68
C GLU A 87 4.88 19.14 -9.63
N ALA A 88 4.13 18.06 -9.87
CA ALA A 88 2.96 18.10 -10.75
C ALA A 88 1.88 19.06 -10.25
N MET A 89 1.79 19.26 -8.94
CA MET A 89 0.77 20.10 -8.30
C MET A 89 1.29 21.46 -7.84
N ASP A 90 2.56 21.78 -8.13
CA ASP A 90 3.23 23.03 -7.76
C ASP A 90 3.03 23.41 -6.28
N PHE A 91 3.54 22.57 -5.38
CA PHE A 91 3.66 22.89 -3.95
C PHE A 91 5.02 22.48 -3.39
N GLU A 92 5.40 23.04 -2.23
CA GLU A 92 6.68 22.73 -1.60
C GLU A 92 6.79 21.23 -1.24
N GLY A 93 7.66 20.55 -1.98
CA GLY A 93 8.05 19.17 -1.72
C GLY A 93 8.77 19.06 -0.37
N GLY A 94 8.46 18.01 0.38
CA GLY A 94 9.04 17.74 1.69
C GLY A 94 9.00 16.26 2.02
N ALA A 95 9.22 15.90 3.28
CA ALA A 95 9.04 14.52 3.72
C ALA A 95 7.59 14.07 3.54
N VAL A 96 7.39 12.82 3.12
CA VAL A 96 6.05 12.22 3.02
C VAL A 96 5.35 12.34 4.38
N PRO A 97 4.15 12.92 4.46
CA PRO A 97 3.43 13.09 5.71
C PRO A 97 2.78 11.78 6.17
N LEU A 98 3.60 10.80 6.52
CA LEU A 98 3.15 9.48 6.93
C LEU A 98 2.21 9.48 8.14
N ALA A 99 2.25 10.53 8.97
CA ALA A 99 1.31 10.72 10.08
C ALA A 99 -0.12 11.04 9.64
N GLU A 100 -0.31 11.51 8.41
CA GLU A 100 -1.61 11.80 7.79
C GLU A 100 -2.19 10.59 7.05
N CYS A 101 -1.46 9.46 7.05
CA CYS A 101 -1.89 8.20 6.44
C CYS A 101 -2.19 7.12 7.48
N ALA A 102 -3.12 6.24 7.14
CA ALA A 102 -3.12 4.91 7.72
C ALA A 102 -1.98 4.10 7.08
N ILE A 103 -1.13 3.48 7.91
CA ILE A 103 -0.04 2.63 7.41
C ILE A 103 -0.35 1.19 7.79
N THR A 104 -0.37 0.32 6.79
CA THR A 104 -0.52 -1.13 6.97
C THR A 104 0.69 -1.87 6.46
N LEU A 105 0.83 -3.12 6.88
CA LEU A 105 1.84 -3.99 6.30
C LEU A 105 1.42 -4.43 4.88
N TRP A 106 0.17 -4.86 4.73
CA TRP A 106 -0.41 -5.37 3.49
C TRP A 106 -1.47 -4.42 2.94
N PRO A 107 -1.71 -4.43 1.62
CA PRO A 107 -2.81 -3.70 1.03
C PRO A 107 -4.15 -4.17 1.62
N THR A 108 -5.01 -3.21 1.95
CA THR A 108 -6.38 -3.48 2.39
C THR A 108 -7.32 -2.62 1.56
N ALA A 109 -8.48 -3.17 1.21
CA ALA A 109 -9.50 -2.40 0.51
C ALA A 109 -9.86 -1.14 1.31
N GLU A 110 -9.88 0.01 0.65
CA GLU A 110 -10.22 1.29 1.25
C GLU A 110 -11.66 1.65 0.87
N ALA A 111 -12.48 2.02 1.87
CA ALA A 111 -13.79 2.58 1.61
C ALA A 111 -13.65 4.03 1.08
N PRO A 112 -14.47 4.46 0.12
CA PRO A 112 -14.44 5.85 -0.36
C PRO A 112 -14.57 6.86 0.78
N GLY A 113 -13.78 7.92 0.75
CA GLY A 113 -13.77 8.98 1.76
C GLY A 113 -13.05 8.63 3.07
N ALA A 114 -12.44 7.44 3.18
CA ALA A 114 -11.60 7.10 4.32
C ALA A 114 -10.27 7.87 4.33
N MET A 115 -9.51 7.68 5.41
CA MET A 115 -8.15 8.20 5.53
C MET A 115 -7.22 7.45 4.56
N PRO A 116 -6.44 8.19 3.73
CA PRO A 116 -5.56 7.58 2.73
C PRO A 116 -4.67 6.52 3.35
N ARG A 117 -4.54 5.38 2.68
CA ARG A 117 -3.78 4.24 3.20
C ARG A 117 -2.57 3.88 2.35
N LEU A 118 -1.43 3.72 3.01
CA LEU A 118 -0.20 3.18 2.42
C LEU A 118 0.10 1.80 2.99
N ALA A 119 0.47 0.86 2.13
CA ALA A 119 0.92 -0.46 2.53
C ALA A 119 2.43 -0.60 2.34
N TRP A 120 3.16 -1.04 3.36
CA TRP A 120 4.60 -1.26 3.25
C TRP A 120 4.96 -2.26 2.14
N ALA A 121 4.13 -3.28 1.93
CA ALA A 121 4.30 -4.22 0.82
C ALA A 121 4.28 -3.55 -0.56
N ASP A 122 3.44 -2.51 -0.75
CA ASP A 122 3.40 -1.78 -2.01
C ASP A 122 4.67 -0.94 -2.18
N GLY A 123 5.11 -0.25 -1.13
CA GLY A 123 6.36 0.50 -1.16
C GLY A 123 7.58 -0.39 -1.42
N LEU A 124 7.61 -1.60 -0.84
CA LEU A 124 8.66 -2.58 -1.10
C LEU A 124 8.61 -3.11 -2.54
N ALA A 125 7.42 -3.38 -3.08
CA ALA A 125 7.25 -3.77 -4.47
C ALA A 125 7.77 -2.69 -5.43
N LEU A 126 7.51 -1.41 -5.13
CA LEU A 126 7.98 -0.25 -5.90
C LEU A 126 9.47 0.08 -5.67
N ALA A 127 10.08 -0.45 -4.63
CA ALA A 127 11.51 -0.33 -4.39
C ALA A 127 12.33 -1.46 -5.05
N GLY A 128 11.65 -2.52 -5.48
CA GLY A 128 12.24 -3.62 -6.23
C GLY A 128 12.58 -3.23 -7.68
N PRO A 129 13.15 -4.17 -8.45
CA PRO A 129 13.42 -3.96 -9.86
C PRO A 129 12.11 -3.86 -10.66
N ALA A 130 12.13 -3.03 -11.71
CA ALA A 130 11.06 -2.99 -12.71
C ALA A 130 10.92 -4.35 -13.45
N PRO A 131 9.74 -4.70 -13.98
CA PRO A 131 8.51 -3.90 -13.99
C PRO A 131 7.82 -3.85 -12.64
N HIS A 132 7.31 -2.67 -12.28
CA HIS A 132 6.59 -2.48 -11.03
C HIS A 132 5.20 -3.11 -11.09
N ALA A 133 4.72 -3.59 -9.93
CA ALA A 133 3.36 -4.08 -9.85
C ALA A 133 2.38 -2.91 -10.04
N ALA A 134 1.64 -2.91 -11.15
CA ALA A 134 0.68 -1.86 -11.49
C ALA A 134 -0.31 -1.53 -10.36
N SER A 135 -0.77 -2.55 -9.65
CA SER A 135 -1.67 -2.37 -8.51
C SER A 135 -1.01 -1.69 -7.30
N ALA A 136 0.29 -1.91 -7.06
CA ALA A 136 1.06 -1.25 -6.01
C ALA A 136 1.29 0.23 -6.35
N LEU A 137 1.60 0.52 -7.62
CA LEU A 137 1.71 1.89 -8.11
C LEU A 137 0.38 2.63 -7.98
N ALA A 138 -0.73 2.05 -8.49
CA ALA A 138 -2.05 2.66 -8.44
C ALA A 138 -2.48 3.00 -7.00
N ARG A 139 -2.34 2.06 -6.06
CA ARG A 139 -2.70 2.29 -4.65
C ARG A 139 -1.82 3.34 -3.99
N SER A 140 -0.50 3.27 -4.20
CA SER A 140 0.44 4.21 -3.59
C SER A 140 0.24 5.63 -4.11
N VAL A 141 0.07 5.78 -5.43
CA VAL A 141 -0.21 7.07 -6.06
C VAL A 141 -1.57 7.58 -5.60
N ALA A 142 -2.61 6.75 -5.55
CA ALA A 142 -3.94 7.20 -5.12
C ALA A 142 -3.95 7.78 -3.71
N ALA A 143 -3.32 7.07 -2.76
CA ALA A 143 -3.22 7.54 -1.38
C ALA A 143 -2.38 8.82 -1.25
N LEU A 144 -1.22 8.89 -1.91
CA LEU A 144 -0.35 10.07 -1.87
C LEU A 144 -0.98 11.27 -2.58
N ALA A 145 -1.65 11.05 -3.71
CA ALA A 145 -2.35 12.10 -4.46
C ALA A 145 -3.51 12.69 -3.66
N GLN A 146 -4.25 11.87 -2.89
CA GLN A 146 -5.28 12.38 -1.98
C GLN A 146 -4.71 13.30 -0.90
N LEU A 147 -3.52 12.99 -0.36
CA LEU A 147 -2.83 13.90 0.58
C LEU A 147 -2.36 15.18 -0.11
N ALA A 148 -1.77 15.06 -1.30
CA ALA A 148 -1.27 16.18 -2.09
C ALA A 148 -2.42 17.14 -2.46
N ALA A 149 -3.58 16.60 -2.84
CA ALA A 149 -4.81 17.34 -3.08
C ALA A 149 -5.24 18.20 -1.90
N ARG A 150 -5.26 17.62 -0.69
CA ARG A 150 -5.62 18.35 0.53
C ARG A 150 -4.65 19.51 0.81
N ARG A 151 -3.35 19.29 0.59
CA ARG A 151 -2.34 20.36 0.74
C ARG A 151 -2.50 21.47 -0.28
N ARG A 152 -2.88 21.11 -1.51
CA ARG A 152 -3.06 22.09 -2.61
C ARG A 152 -4.39 22.84 -2.54
N GLY A 153 -5.28 22.45 -1.62
CA GLY A 153 -6.57 23.10 -1.40
C GLY A 153 -7.72 22.51 -2.22
N ILE A 154 -7.54 21.35 -2.85
CA ILE A 154 -8.65 20.64 -3.51
C ILE A 154 -9.70 20.26 -2.45
N ALA A 155 -10.98 20.49 -2.76
CA ALA A 155 -12.09 20.26 -1.86
C ALA A 155 -12.04 18.83 -1.27
N PRO A 156 -12.36 18.64 0.03
CA PRO A 156 -12.28 17.32 0.67
C PRO A 156 -13.06 16.21 -0.05
N GLY A 157 -14.22 16.54 -0.63
CA GLY A 157 -15.03 15.61 -1.41
C GLY A 157 -14.40 15.20 -2.76
N LEU A 158 -13.53 16.04 -3.33
CA LEU A 158 -12.84 15.80 -4.59
C LEU A 158 -11.46 15.17 -4.41
N ALA A 159 -10.86 15.29 -3.23
CA ALA A 159 -9.52 14.75 -2.97
C ALA A 159 -9.45 13.22 -3.17
N THR A 160 -10.51 12.49 -2.81
CA THR A 160 -10.60 11.04 -3.04
C THR A 160 -10.71 10.72 -4.53
N ASP A 161 -11.51 11.47 -5.28
CA ASP A 161 -11.68 11.28 -6.72
C ASP A 161 -10.37 11.60 -7.47
N PHE A 162 -9.70 12.69 -7.09
CA PHE A 162 -8.36 13.03 -7.60
C PHE A 162 -7.34 11.92 -7.34
N GLY A 163 -7.34 11.36 -6.12
CA GLY A 163 -6.50 10.24 -5.77
C GLY A 163 -6.76 9.03 -6.68
N ALA A 164 -8.03 8.63 -6.82
CA ALA A 164 -8.42 7.51 -7.67
C ALA A 164 -8.02 7.72 -9.14
N ALA A 165 -8.33 8.89 -9.70
CA ALA A 165 -7.97 9.25 -11.07
C ALA A 165 -6.46 9.24 -11.28
N SER A 166 -5.67 9.79 -10.35
CA SER A 166 -4.20 9.82 -10.42
C SER A 166 -3.60 8.41 -10.35
N GLY A 167 -4.09 7.58 -9.43
CA GLY A 167 -3.65 6.18 -9.32
C GLY A 167 -3.97 5.38 -10.58
N HIS A 168 -5.16 5.58 -11.15
CA HIS A 168 -5.56 4.95 -12.40
C HIS A 168 -4.74 5.45 -13.59
N ALA A 169 -4.49 6.76 -13.69
CA ALA A 169 -3.72 7.36 -14.78
C ALA A 169 -2.28 6.82 -14.88
N LEU A 170 -1.67 6.44 -13.75
CA LEU A 170 -0.30 5.94 -13.72
C LEU A 170 -0.20 4.41 -13.62
N GLY A 171 -1.20 3.76 -13.02
CA GLY A 171 -1.20 2.32 -12.79
C GLY A 171 -2.16 1.52 -13.66
N GLY A 172 -3.10 2.15 -14.37
CA GLY A 172 -4.12 1.50 -15.20
C GLY A 172 -5.16 0.68 -14.42
N ILE A 173 -5.15 0.73 -13.08
CA ILE A 173 -6.00 -0.09 -12.22
C ILE A 173 -6.96 0.80 -11.43
N VAL A 174 -8.24 0.41 -11.40
CA VAL A 174 -9.24 1.00 -10.50
C VAL A 174 -9.08 0.33 -9.13
N VAL A 175 -8.62 1.10 -8.14
CA VAL A 175 -8.28 0.57 -6.80
C VAL A 175 -9.49 0.13 -5.98
N HIS A 176 -10.67 0.69 -6.26
CA HIS A 176 -11.93 0.32 -5.62
C HIS A 176 -13.12 0.57 -6.58
N PRO A 177 -14.08 -0.36 -6.74
CA PRO A 177 -15.17 -0.22 -7.71
C PRO A 177 -16.04 1.03 -7.53
N ALA A 178 -16.25 1.47 -6.29
CA ALA A 178 -17.02 2.70 -6.03
C ALA A 178 -16.34 4.00 -6.52
N LEU A 179 -15.07 3.93 -6.96
CA LEU A 179 -14.32 5.04 -7.52
C LEU A 179 -14.22 4.97 -9.05
N GLN A 180 -14.93 4.03 -9.69
CA GLN A 180 -14.91 3.85 -11.14
C GLN A 180 -15.23 5.14 -11.89
N SER A 181 -16.24 5.90 -11.45
CA SER A 181 -16.62 7.16 -12.10
C SER A 181 -15.49 8.17 -12.12
N ALA A 182 -14.72 8.28 -11.03
CA ALA A 182 -13.59 9.19 -10.96
C ALA A 182 -12.47 8.78 -11.94
N CYS A 183 -12.19 7.48 -12.04
CA CYS A 183 -11.24 6.94 -13.00
C CYS A 183 -11.66 7.21 -14.45
N ASP A 184 -12.92 6.93 -14.80
CA ASP A 184 -13.44 7.12 -16.16
C ASP A 184 -13.43 8.59 -16.56
N ILE A 185 -13.90 9.48 -15.66
CA ILE A 185 -13.86 10.92 -15.87
C ILE A 185 -12.41 11.39 -16.04
N GLY A 186 -11.49 10.92 -15.18
CA GLY A 186 -10.07 11.21 -15.30
C GLY A 186 -9.48 10.77 -16.64
N THR A 187 -9.81 9.55 -17.09
CA THR A 187 -9.37 9.03 -18.39
C THR A 187 -9.92 9.87 -19.55
N ALA A 188 -11.19 10.29 -19.50
CA ALA A 188 -11.77 11.16 -20.51
C ALA A 188 -11.09 12.54 -20.55
N LEU A 189 -10.74 13.11 -19.40
CA LEU A 189 -9.98 14.36 -19.30
C LEU A 189 -8.59 14.22 -19.92
N LEU A 190 -7.87 13.14 -19.60
CA LEU A 190 -6.56 12.86 -20.15
C LEU A 190 -6.62 12.65 -21.67
N ALA A 191 -7.63 11.94 -22.17
CA ALA A 191 -7.85 11.76 -23.61
C ALA A 191 -8.10 13.10 -24.33
N ALA A 192 -8.90 14.00 -23.73
CA ALA A 192 -9.09 15.35 -24.25
C ALA A 192 -7.79 16.18 -24.25
N GLY A 193 -6.89 15.92 -23.30
CA GLY A 193 -5.53 16.47 -23.25
C GLY A 193 -4.52 15.81 -24.19
N GLY A 194 -4.94 14.85 -25.03
CA GLY A 194 -4.08 14.18 -26.01
C GLY A 194 -3.30 12.97 -25.47
N PHE A 195 -3.61 12.49 -24.26
CA PHE A 195 -2.99 11.29 -23.71
C PHE A 195 -3.73 10.03 -24.16
N ALA A 196 -2.97 9.02 -24.61
CA ALA A 196 -3.55 7.73 -24.97
C ALA A 196 -4.13 7.00 -23.73
N PRO A 197 -5.39 6.52 -23.77
CA PRO A 197 -6.05 5.84 -22.64
C PRO A 197 -5.29 4.59 -22.16
N ASP A 198 -4.72 3.82 -23.09
CA ASP A 198 -4.07 2.54 -22.78
C ASP A 198 -2.61 2.68 -22.30
N ALA A 199 -2.07 3.90 -22.29
CA ALA A 199 -0.68 4.14 -21.92
C ALA A 199 -0.38 3.91 -20.43
N ALA A 200 -1.40 3.86 -19.57
CA ALA A 200 -1.23 3.75 -18.12
C ALA A 200 -0.60 2.41 -17.70
N LEU A 201 -0.98 1.29 -18.34
CA LEU A 201 -0.39 -0.02 -18.04
C LEU A 201 1.06 -0.12 -18.52
N SER A 202 1.37 0.47 -19.66
CA SER A 202 2.76 0.57 -20.14
C SER A 202 3.60 1.41 -19.20
N LEU A 203 3.05 2.53 -18.71
CA LEU A 203 3.71 3.40 -17.75
C LEU A 203 3.96 2.70 -16.41
N ALA A 204 3.04 1.84 -15.97
CA ALA A 204 3.20 1.06 -14.76
C ALA A 204 4.33 0.01 -14.84
N ALA A 205 4.68 -0.43 -16.05
CA ALA A 205 5.78 -1.36 -16.29
C ALA A 205 7.14 -0.65 -16.32
N GLU A 206 7.17 0.67 -16.51
CA GLU A 206 8.38 1.48 -16.43
C GLU A 206 8.89 1.56 -14.99
N ASP A 207 10.17 1.86 -14.84
CA ASP A 207 10.71 2.17 -13.54
C ASP A 207 10.19 3.54 -13.07
N ALA A 208 9.49 3.58 -11.93
CA ALA A 208 8.94 4.80 -11.33
C ALA A 208 10.01 5.85 -10.97
N VAL A 209 11.30 5.50 -11.04
CA VAL A 209 12.42 6.45 -10.88
C VAL A 209 13.05 6.91 -12.19
N SER A 210 12.65 6.34 -13.32
CA SER A 210 13.18 6.71 -14.62
C SER A 210 12.72 8.10 -15.05
N GLY A 211 13.57 8.78 -15.83
CA GLY A 211 13.19 10.03 -16.48
C GLY A 211 11.97 9.84 -17.40
N GLY A 212 11.90 8.73 -18.14
CA GLY A 212 10.79 8.41 -19.03
C GLY A 212 9.44 8.28 -18.30
N PHE A 213 9.43 7.60 -17.15
CA PHE A 213 8.24 7.53 -16.30
C PHE A 213 7.81 8.92 -15.84
N ARG A 214 8.77 9.72 -15.36
CA ARG A 214 8.53 11.08 -14.86
C ARG A 214 7.97 12.00 -15.95
N ASP A 215 8.58 12.01 -17.13
CA ASP A 215 8.18 12.84 -18.27
C ASP A 215 6.76 12.49 -18.75
N ALA A 216 6.37 11.23 -18.65
CA ALA A 216 5.02 10.79 -18.93
C ALA A 216 4.03 11.10 -17.79
N ALA A 217 4.42 10.93 -16.53
CA ALA A 217 3.54 11.07 -15.39
C ALA A 217 3.20 12.53 -15.04
N LEU A 218 4.19 13.42 -15.07
CA LEU A 218 4.04 14.83 -14.68
C LEU A 218 2.89 15.55 -15.39
N PRO A 219 2.82 15.59 -16.73
CA PRO A 219 1.80 16.38 -17.41
C PRO A 219 0.40 15.78 -17.24
N ARG A 220 0.28 14.46 -17.01
CA ARG A 220 -1.01 13.80 -16.68
C ARG A 220 -1.51 14.24 -15.30
N LEU A 221 -0.63 14.20 -14.30
CA LEU A 221 -0.95 14.60 -12.94
C LEU A 221 -1.27 16.09 -12.85
N ALA A 222 -0.53 16.94 -13.56
CA ALA A 222 -0.77 18.38 -13.61
C ALA A 222 -2.15 18.70 -14.20
N LEU A 223 -2.51 18.10 -15.35
CA LEU A 223 -3.82 18.29 -15.97
C LEU A 223 -4.97 17.86 -15.05
N LEU A 224 -4.83 16.70 -14.38
CA LEU A 224 -5.82 16.26 -13.41
C LEU A 224 -5.92 17.23 -12.23
N ALA A 225 -4.80 17.73 -11.71
CA ALA A 225 -4.77 18.63 -10.57
C ALA A 225 -5.44 19.98 -10.89
N GLU A 226 -5.10 20.58 -12.04
CA GLU A 226 -5.71 21.81 -12.53
C GLU A 226 -7.23 21.66 -12.64
N GLN A 227 -7.71 20.56 -13.22
CA GLN A 227 -9.15 20.34 -13.37
C GLN A 227 -9.87 20.15 -12.02
N HIS A 228 -9.25 19.49 -11.04
CA HIS A 228 -9.85 19.32 -9.71
C HIS A 228 -9.82 20.61 -8.87
N LEU A 229 -8.85 21.49 -9.11
CA LEU A 229 -8.84 22.85 -8.54
C LEU A 229 -9.98 23.68 -9.15
N ASP A 230 -10.14 23.67 -10.47
CA ASP A 230 -11.26 24.32 -11.16
C ASP A 230 -12.63 23.84 -10.64
N TRP A 231 -12.78 22.53 -10.38
CA TRP A 231 -13.98 21.97 -9.75
C TRP A 231 -14.15 22.31 -8.28
N THR A 232 -13.06 22.61 -7.59
CA THR A 232 -13.12 23.12 -6.21
C THR A 232 -13.71 24.53 -6.19
N ASP A 233 -13.33 25.35 -7.17
CA ASP A 233 -13.82 26.73 -7.32
C ASP A 233 -15.24 26.78 -7.92
N ASP A 234 -15.60 25.82 -8.79
CA ASP A 234 -16.93 25.66 -9.37
C ASP A 234 -17.47 24.22 -9.22
N PRO A 235 -18.09 23.90 -8.07
CA PRO A 235 -18.67 22.59 -7.82
C PRO A 235 -19.82 22.21 -8.77
N ALA A 236 -20.49 23.20 -9.38
CA ALA A 236 -21.59 22.94 -10.31
C ALA A 236 -21.08 22.32 -11.62
N ARG A 237 -19.89 22.73 -12.08
CA ARG A 237 -19.23 22.10 -13.24
C ARG A 237 -18.88 20.64 -12.98
N HIS A 238 -18.35 20.32 -11.80
CA HIS A 238 -18.10 18.93 -11.43
C HIS A 238 -19.39 18.11 -11.42
N ALA A 239 -20.46 18.62 -10.79
CA ALA A 239 -21.75 17.94 -10.76
C ALA A 239 -22.31 17.69 -12.16
N ALA A 240 -22.16 18.65 -13.09
CA ALA A 240 -22.58 18.49 -14.47
C ALA A 240 -21.79 17.37 -15.21
N VAL A 241 -20.47 17.28 -14.99
CA VAL A 241 -19.62 16.22 -15.54
C VAL A 241 -20.04 14.85 -15.01
N VAL A 242 -20.24 14.73 -13.70
CA VAL A 242 -20.71 13.47 -13.09
C VAL A 242 -22.08 13.07 -13.63
N MET A 243 -23.01 14.01 -13.81
CA MET A 243 -24.31 13.75 -14.42
C MET A 243 -24.18 13.31 -15.89
N ALA A 244 -23.28 13.91 -16.66
CA ALA A 244 -23.02 13.51 -18.03
C ALA A 244 -22.46 12.09 -18.11
N TRP A 245 -21.48 11.74 -17.26
CA TRP A 245 -20.95 10.38 -17.16
C TRP A 245 -22.06 9.37 -16.83
N ARG A 246 -22.89 9.64 -15.82
CA ARG A 246 -24.01 8.74 -15.46
C ARG A 246 -24.98 8.51 -16.61
N ARG A 247 -25.29 9.56 -17.38
CA ARG A 247 -26.15 9.42 -18.57
C ARG A 247 -25.48 8.60 -19.66
N GLY A 248 -24.19 8.81 -19.91
CA GLY A 248 -23.41 8.01 -20.87
C GLY A 248 -23.43 6.52 -20.52
N VAL A 249 -23.11 6.19 -19.26
CA VAL A 249 -23.15 4.80 -18.77
C VAL A 249 -24.56 4.21 -18.89
N ALA A 250 -25.61 4.96 -18.56
CA ALA A 250 -26.98 4.49 -18.69
C ALA A 250 -27.37 4.18 -20.15
N LEU A 251 -26.91 4.99 -21.11
CA LEU A 251 -27.12 4.75 -22.54
C LEU A 251 -26.41 3.47 -22.99
N GLU A 252 -25.13 3.31 -22.66
CA GLU A 252 -24.35 2.11 -23.00
C GLU A 252 -24.97 0.82 -22.43
N LEU A 253 -25.43 0.85 -21.16
CA LEU A 253 -26.09 -0.29 -20.53
C LEU A 253 -27.48 -0.58 -21.13
N SER A 254 -28.15 0.43 -21.68
CA SER A 254 -29.45 0.26 -22.33
C SER A 254 -29.36 -0.26 -23.78
N GLY A 255 -28.14 -0.28 -24.36
CA GLY A 255 -27.92 -0.68 -25.75
C GLY A 255 -28.53 0.28 -26.79
N ALA A 256 -28.78 1.53 -26.39
CA ALA A 256 -29.32 2.59 -27.22
C ALA A 256 -28.23 3.39 -27.93
#